data_AF-X1EE31-F1
#
_entry.id   AF-X1EE31-F1
#
_cell.length_a   1.000
_cell.length_b   1.000
_cell.length_c   1.000
_cell.angle_alpha   90.00
_cell.angle_beta   90.00
_cell.angle_gamma   90.00
#
_symmetry.space_group_name_H-M   'P 1'
#
loop_
_entity.id
_entity.type
_entity.pdbx_description
1 polymer ?
#
loop_
_entity_poly.entity_id
_entity_poly.type
_entity_poly.pdbx_seq_one_letter_code
_entity_poly.pdbx_strand_id
1 'polypeptide(L)'
;MESLTKRILAIVLIAVIGIGVGVTVWIFVAPYQWTAADAPGAPTSITEDQIIRIGVAGDTERIQGEGQLNGALLAAEEINTAGGIIVGGKTYYIGITYEN
;
A
#
# COMPACT_ATOMS: atom_id res chain seq x y z
N MET A 1 16.16 -34.89 -33.85
CA MET A 1 16.47 -34.12 -32.62
C MET A 1 16.24 -32.63 -32.79
N GLU A 2 16.69 -32.00 -33.89
CA GLU A 2 16.59 -30.55 -34.12
C GLU A 2 15.16 -29.95 -33.99
N SER A 3 14.14 -30.65 -34.50
CA SER A 3 12.73 -30.22 -34.38
C SER A 3 12.24 -30.14 -32.92
N LEU A 4 12.66 -31.09 -32.08
CA LEU A 4 12.27 -31.13 -30.67
C LEU A 4 13.00 -30.06 -29.87
N THR A 5 14.29 -29.85 -30.13
CA THR A 5 15.08 -28.77 -29.54
C THR A 5 14.53 -27.38 -29.90
N LYS A 6 14.16 -27.14 -31.16
CA LYS A 6 13.53 -25.88 -31.60
C LYS A 6 12.17 -25.64 -30.93
N ARG A 7 11.35 -26.69 -30.76
CA ARG A 7 10.07 -26.60 -30.05
C ARG A 7 10.23 -26.25 -28.57
N ILE A 8 11.19 -26.88 -27.88
CA ILE A 8 11.48 -26.57 -26.48
C ILE A 8 11.94 -25.10 -26.35
N LEU A 9 12.86 -24.67 -27.22
CA LEU A 9 13.33 -23.28 -27.25
C LEU A 9 12.19 -22.28 -27.46
N ALA A 10 11.27 -22.56 -28.38
CA ALA A 10 10.11 -21.70 -28.64
C ALA A 10 9.19 -21.58 -27.41
N ILE A 11 8.92 -22.68 -26.71
CA ILE A 11 8.09 -22.69 -25.50
C ILE A 11 8.76 -21.88 -24.38
N VAL A 12 10.07 -22.08 -24.16
CA VAL A 12 10.83 -21.34 -23.16
C VAL A 12 10.81 -19.84 -23.47
N LEU A 13 10.98 -19.46 -24.74
CA LEU A 13 10.94 -18.06 -25.15
C LEU A 13 9.57 -17.41 -24.86
N ILE A 14 8.47 -18.09 -25.21
CA ILE A 14 7.11 -17.60 -24.94
C ILE A 14 6.86 -17.49 -23.43
N ALA A 15 7.30 -18.48 -22.64
CA ALA A 15 7.14 -18.44 -21.19
C ALA A 15 7.91 -17.25 -20.57
N VAL A 16 9.15 -17.01 -20.99
CA VAL A 16 9.96 -15.88 -20.50
C VAL A 16 9.32 -14.54 -20.88
N ILE A 17 8.86 -14.39 -22.13
CA ILE A 17 8.17 -13.16 -22.57
C ILE A 17 6.87 -12.97 -21.78
N GLY A 18 6.07 -14.02 -21.63
CA GLY A 18 4.80 -13.97 -20.89
C GLY A 18 5.00 -13.59 -19.42
N ILE A 19 5.99 -14.19 -18.74
CA ILE A 19 6.34 -13.84 -17.36
C ILE A 19 6.87 -12.41 -17.29
N GLY A 20 7.76 -12.02 -18.20
CA GLY A 20 8.33 -10.67 -18.23
C GLY A 20 7.27 -9.58 -18.39
N VAL A 21 6.36 -9.74 -19.35
CA VAL A 21 5.23 -8.82 -19.55
C VAL A 21 4.31 -8.85 -18.32
N GLY A 22 3.98 -10.03 -17.81
CA GLY A 22 3.11 -10.19 -16.65
C GLY A 22 3.64 -9.48 -15.40
N VAL A 23 4.92 -9.66 -15.07
CA VAL A 23 5.58 -9.00 -13.94
C VAL A 23 5.63 -7.49 -14.16
N THR A 24 5.95 -7.05 -15.37
CA THR A 24 6.03 -5.62 -15.69
C THR A 24 4.66 -4.96 -15.51
N VAL A 25 3.60 -5.53 -16.09
CA VAL A 25 2.23 -5.03 -15.91
C VAL A 25 1.85 -5.03 -14.44
N TRP A 26 2.14 -6.12 -13.70
CA TRP A 26 1.82 -6.23 -12.28
C TRP A 26 2.42 -5.09 -11.46
N ILE A 27 3.66 -4.67 -11.72
CA ILE A 27 4.29 -3.54 -11.01
C ILE A 27 3.50 -2.24 -11.21
N PHE A 28 2.86 -2.03 -12.36
CA PHE A 28 2.09 -0.82 -12.64
C PHE A 28 0.63 -0.89 -12.18
N VAL A 29 0.05 -2.09 -12.04
CA VAL A 29 -1.37 -2.26 -11.69
C VAL A 29 -1.61 -2.83 -10.30
N ALA A 30 -0.55 -3.28 -9.61
CA ALA A 30 -0.67 -3.81 -8.26
C ALA A 30 -1.27 -2.72 -7.34
N PRO A 31 -2.30 -3.06 -6.55
CA PRO A 31 -2.87 -2.11 -5.61
C PRO A 31 -1.83 -1.72 -4.58
N TYR A 32 -1.89 -0.47 -4.13
CA TYR A 32 -1.06 0.01 -3.04
C TYR A 32 -1.28 -0.86 -1.79
N GLN A 33 -0.20 -1.41 -1.24
CA GLN A 33 -0.24 -2.20 -0.01
C GLN A 33 0.04 -1.29 1.18
N TRP A 34 -0.96 -1.12 2.03
CA TRP A 34 -0.82 -0.33 3.25
C TRP A 34 0.02 -1.08 4.28
N THR A 35 0.91 -0.35 4.94
CA THR A 35 1.83 -0.87 5.95
C THR A 35 1.82 0.03 7.19
N ALA A 36 2.58 -0.34 8.22
CA ALA A 36 2.79 0.51 9.39
C ALA A 36 3.36 1.91 9.03
N ALA A 37 4.04 2.07 7.89
CA ALA A 37 4.53 3.37 7.46
C ALA A 37 3.42 4.37 7.12
N ASP A 38 2.22 3.87 6.79
CA ASP A 38 1.05 4.68 6.47
C ASP A 38 0.23 5.06 7.71
N ALA A 39 0.57 4.48 8.88
CA ALA A 39 -0.13 4.64 10.14
C ALA A 39 0.82 5.26 11.19
N PRO A 40 0.87 6.60 11.30
CA PRO A 40 1.77 7.30 12.21
C PRO A 40 1.63 6.78 13.65
N GLY A 41 2.73 6.53 14.35
CA GLY A 41 2.71 6.05 15.74
C GLY A 41 2.27 4.59 15.95
N ALA A 42 1.90 3.85 14.89
CA ALA A 42 1.50 2.45 15.02
C ALA A 42 2.73 1.51 15.15
N PRO A 43 2.58 0.32 15.77
CA PRO A 43 3.64 -0.68 15.81
C PRO A 43 4.06 -1.14 14.40
N THR A 44 5.35 -1.36 14.20
CA THR A 44 5.88 -1.82 12.89
C THR A 44 5.41 -3.22 12.48
N SER A 45 4.87 -3.99 13.42
CA SER A 45 4.39 -5.36 13.19
C SER A 45 2.94 -5.45 12.70
N ILE A 46 2.23 -4.32 12.54
CA ILE A 46 0.83 -4.37 12.07
C ILE A 46 0.75 -4.77 10.60
N THR A 47 -0.34 -5.42 10.24
CA THR A 47 -0.66 -5.80 8.87
C THR A 47 -1.76 -4.91 8.28
N GLU A 48 -1.90 -4.91 6.96
CA GLU A 48 -2.87 -4.10 6.21
C GLU A 48 -4.33 -4.24 6.72
N ASP A 49 -4.72 -5.42 7.19
CA ASP A 49 -6.06 -5.71 7.73
C ASP A 49 -6.30 -5.18 9.16
N GLN A 50 -5.30 -4.50 9.73
CA GLN A 50 -5.38 -3.76 10.99
C GLN A 50 -5.40 -2.25 10.77
N ILE A 51 -5.47 -1.77 9.53
CA ILE A 51 -5.45 -0.34 9.20
C ILE A 51 -6.85 0.15 8.80
N ILE A 52 -7.36 1.12 9.56
CA ILE A 52 -8.50 1.96 9.15
C ILE A 52 -7.94 3.06 8.26
N ARG A 53 -8.30 3.03 6.98
CA ARG A 53 -7.77 3.94 5.95
C ARG A 53 -8.60 5.21 5.93
N ILE A 54 -7.97 6.35 6.13
CA ILE A 54 -8.61 7.66 6.07
C ILE A 54 -7.93 8.49 4.98
N GLY A 55 -8.75 9.03 4.07
CA GLY A 55 -8.32 9.96 3.04
C GLY A 55 -8.55 11.41 3.49
N VAL A 56 -7.52 12.24 3.36
CA VAL A 56 -7.62 13.70 3.49
C VAL A 56 -7.67 14.29 2.08
N ALA A 57 -8.83 14.84 1.71
CA ALA A 57 -9.05 15.45 0.41
C ALA A 57 -9.03 16.98 0.52
N GLY A 58 -8.49 17.66 -0.48
CA GLY A 58 -8.35 19.12 -0.52
C GLY A 58 -6.98 19.60 -1.02
N ASP A 59 -6.76 20.91 -0.94
CA ASP A 59 -5.50 21.57 -1.34
C ASP A 59 -4.42 21.42 -0.25
N THR A 60 -4.04 20.17 0.00
CA THR A 60 -3.10 19.70 1.04
C THR A 60 -1.69 20.28 0.93
N GLU A 61 -1.34 20.86 -0.22
CA GLU A 61 -0.05 21.52 -0.47
C GLU A 61 -0.05 23.02 -0.13
N ARG A 62 -1.20 23.62 0.21
CA ARG A 62 -1.29 25.03 0.61
C ARG A 62 -1.67 25.19 2.06
N ILE A 63 -1.32 26.34 2.65
CA ILE A 63 -1.45 26.67 4.08
C ILE A 63 -2.69 26.07 4.78
N GLN A 64 -3.88 26.20 4.19
CA GLN A 64 -5.12 25.70 4.82
C GLN A 64 -5.24 24.18 4.74
N GLY A 65 -4.93 23.56 3.60
CA GLY A 65 -4.99 22.10 3.47
C GLY A 65 -3.79 21.41 4.12
N GLU A 66 -2.60 22.01 4.10
CA GLU A 66 -1.42 21.51 4.80
C GLU A 66 -1.69 21.47 6.32
N GLY A 67 -2.30 22.52 6.88
CA GLY A 67 -2.71 22.55 8.28
C GLY A 67 -3.74 21.45 8.62
N GLN A 68 -4.69 21.19 7.71
CA GLN A 68 -5.67 20.11 7.87
C GLN A 68 -5.01 18.72 7.83
N LEU A 69 -4.09 18.50 6.88
CA LEU A 69 -3.33 17.27 6.76
C LEU A 69 -2.46 17.02 7.99
N ASN A 70 -1.70 18.03 8.43
CA ASN A 70 -0.86 17.93 9.62
C ASN A 70 -1.70 17.66 10.88
N GLY A 71 -2.88 18.27 10.99
CA GLY A 71 -3.83 17.98 12.08
C GLY A 71 -4.33 16.53 12.04
N ALA A 72 -4.65 16.00 10.86
CA ALA A 72 -5.07 14.61 10.69
C ALA A 72 -3.94 13.61 11.01
N LEU A 73 -2.71 13.91 10.57
CA LEU A 73 -1.52 13.10 10.88
C LEU A 73 -1.24 13.07 12.38
N LEU A 74 -1.28 14.23 13.06
CA LEU A 74 -1.08 14.32 14.51
C LEU A 74 -2.17 13.57 15.27
N ALA A 75 -3.43 13.71 14.87
CA ALA A 75 -4.53 12.98 15.50
C ALA A 75 -4.39 11.46 15.34
N ALA A 76 -3.99 11.00 14.14
CA ALA A 76 -3.71 9.59 13.90
C ALA A 76 -2.55 9.09 14.78
N GLU A 77 -1.46 9.86 14.87
CA GLU A 77 -0.29 9.52 15.70
C GLU A 77 -0.64 9.37 17.18
N GLU A 78 -1.36 10.34 17.75
CA GLU A 78 -1.79 10.33 19.15
C GLU A 78 -2.67 9.10 19.45
N ILE A 79 -3.66 8.82 18.59
CA ILE A 79 -4.57 7.67 18.75
C ILE A 79 -3.81 6.35 18.63
N ASN A 80 -2.94 6.21 17.63
CA ASN A 80 -2.18 5.00 17.40
C ASN A 80 -1.17 4.72 18.52
N THR A 81 -0.49 5.76 19.00
CA THR A 81 0.46 5.68 20.13
C THR A 81 -0.26 5.30 21.42
N ALA A 82 -1.51 5.73 21.60
CA ALA A 82 -2.36 5.32 22.72
C ALA A 82 -2.86 3.87 22.64
N GLY A 83 -2.49 3.12 21.60
CA GLY A 83 -2.87 1.71 21.40
C GLY A 83 -3.98 1.49 20.38
N GLY A 84 -4.36 2.52 19.62
CA GLY A 84 -5.31 2.42 18.51
C GLY A 84 -6.79 2.32 18.94
N ILE A 85 -7.62 1.78 18.05
CA ILE A 85 -9.08 1.68 18.20
C ILE A 85 -9.47 0.21 18.29
N ILE A 86 -10.26 -0.16 19.30
CA ILE A 86 -10.81 -1.51 19.43
C ILE A 86 -12.17 -1.58 18.74
N VAL A 87 -12.29 -2.42 17.72
CA VAL A 87 -13.55 -2.72 17.00
C VAL A 87 -13.81 -4.21 17.08
N GLY A 88 -14.90 -4.62 17.72
CA GLY A 88 -15.25 -6.05 17.84
C GLY A 88 -14.18 -6.90 18.55
N GLY A 89 -13.41 -6.30 19.46
CA GLY A 89 -12.32 -6.98 20.19
C GLY A 89 -10.99 -7.07 19.44
N LYS A 90 -10.89 -6.54 18.21
CA LYS A 90 -9.63 -6.43 17.46
C LYS A 90 -9.14 -4.98 17.48
N THR A 91 -7.83 -4.80 17.67
CA THR A 91 -7.18 -3.50 17.60
C THR A 91 -6.88 -3.11 16.16
N TYR A 92 -7.24 -1.88 15.82
CA TYR A 92 -6.98 -1.22 14.55
C TYR A 92 -6.21 0.08 14.76
N TYR A 93 -5.47 0.48 13.74
CA TYR A 93 -4.69 1.71 13.71
C TYR A 93 -5.16 2.59 12.55
N ILE A 94 -5.05 3.90 12.72
CA ILE A 94 -5.44 4.89 11.72
C ILE A 94 -4.29 5.06 10.74
N GLY A 95 -4.56 4.80 9.46
CA GLY A 95 -3.68 5.16 8.37
C GLY A 95 -4.19 6.40 7.64
N ILE A 96 -3.28 7.28 7.23
CA ILE A 96 -3.59 8.51 6.49
C ILE A 96 -3.05 8.42 5.07
N THR A 97 -3.92 8.72 4.09
CA THR A 97 -3.53 9.03 2.72
C THR A 97 -4.11 10.39 2.36
N TYR A 98 -3.51 11.08 1.39
CA TYR A 98 -3.91 12.42 1.02
C TYR A 98 -3.66 12.68 -0.45
N GLU A 99 -4.42 13.61 -1.02
CA GLU A 99 -4.20 14.09 -2.37
C GLU A 99 -2.86 14.85 -2.42
N ASN A 100 -2.05 14.62 -3.44
CA ASN A 100 -0.89 15.42 -3.84
C ASN A 100 -1.02 15.68 -5.34
#